data_AF-A0A8T5ZPB4-F1
#
_entry.id   AF-A0A8T5ZPB4-F1
#
_cell.length_a   1.000
_cell.length_b   1.000
_cell.length_c   1.000
_cell.angle_alpha   90.00
_cell.angle_beta   90.00
_cell.angle_gamma   90.00
#
_symmetry.space_group_name_H-M   'P 1'
#
loop_
_entity.id
_entity.type
_entity.pdbx_description
1 polymer ?
#
loop_
_entity_poly.entity_id
_entity_poly.type
_entity_poly.pdbx_seq_one_letter_code
_entity_poly.pdbx_strand_id
1 'polypeptide(L)'
;ALCFGNAVRRGNIGIVGASGTGSQELSVRIHEFGGGVSQLIGTGGRDLSEKIGGLMMLDAIGMLENDPQTEIIALISKPPAPAVARKVLERARACRKPVVVCFLDRGETPVDEQGLQFARGTKEAALKAVMLSGVKQENLDLHTLNQPLIADVRARLQPQQKYIRGLFCGGTLCDETMFAVMEKHGDVYSNIQPDPEFRLKDINRSIKHTFLDFGDDDFTNGKPHPMIDPTNRISRLIEEARDPEVAVIVMDFVLGFGSHEDPVGS
;
A
#
# COMPACT_ATOMS: atom_id res chain seq x y z
N ALA A 1 -5.01 -7.72 -18.47
CA ALA A 1 -4.10 -7.53 -17.34
C ALA A 1 -3.11 -8.68 -17.29
N LEU A 2 -1.91 -8.48 -16.73
CA LEU A 2 -0.96 -9.55 -16.40
C LEU A 2 -0.99 -9.72 -14.88
N CYS A 3 -1.00 -10.97 -14.38
CA CYS A 3 -1.12 -11.27 -12.94
C CYS A 3 -2.37 -10.63 -12.31
N PHE A 4 -2.25 -10.05 -11.11
CA PHE A 4 -3.32 -9.31 -10.44
C PHE A 4 -3.42 -7.88 -10.98
N GLY A 5 -4.63 -7.42 -11.32
CA GLY A 5 -4.79 -6.07 -11.83
C GLY A 5 -6.24 -5.58 -11.91
N ASN A 6 -6.41 -4.28 -12.16
CA ASN A 6 -7.71 -3.62 -12.17
C ASN A 6 -8.04 -3.03 -13.54
N ALA A 7 -9.31 -3.04 -13.92
CA ALA A 7 -9.81 -2.23 -15.03
C ALA A 7 -9.96 -0.78 -14.55
N VAL A 8 -9.01 0.07 -14.89
CA VAL A 8 -9.00 1.50 -14.52
C VAL A 8 -9.16 2.39 -15.74
N ARG A 9 -9.45 3.68 -15.51
CA ARG A 9 -9.67 4.68 -16.57
C ARG A 9 -8.36 4.90 -17.31
N ARG A 10 -8.40 4.96 -18.65
CA ARG A 10 -7.24 5.41 -19.44
C ARG A 10 -6.99 6.90 -19.18
N GLY A 11 -5.74 7.27 -19.00
CA GLY A 11 -5.33 8.67 -18.82
C GLY A 11 -3.84 8.86 -19.06
N ASN A 12 -3.28 9.90 -18.45
CA ASN A 12 -1.92 10.37 -18.69
C ASN A 12 -0.96 10.11 -17.51
N ILE A 13 -1.37 9.36 -16.48
CA ILE A 13 -0.53 9.05 -15.32
C ILE A 13 0.11 7.66 -15.50
N GLY A 14 1.42 7.59 -15.59
CA GLY A 14 2.17 6.34 -15.62
C GLY A 14 2.58 5.92 -14.21
N ILE A 15 2.51 4.63 -13.91
CA ILE A 15 2.86 4.07 -12.60
C ILE A 15 4.06 3.14 -12.76
N VAL A 16 5.07 3.29 -11.91
CA VAL A 16 6.15 2.31 -11.74
C VAL A 16 6.12 1.79 -10.31
N GLY A 17 6.01 0.47 -10.16
CA GLY A 17 5.78 -0.13 -8.86
C GLY A 17 6.69 -1.30 -8.55
N ALA A 18 7.44 -1.20 -7.44
CA ALA A 18 8.07 -2.34 -6.79
C ALA A 18 7.15 -2.92 -5.68
N SER A 19 5.85 -2.87 -5.90
CA SER A 19 4.81 -3.43 -5.02
C SER A 19 3.57 -3.79 -5.83
N GLY A 20 3.08 -5.03 -5.71
CA GLY A 20 1.89 -5.50 -6.42
C GLY A 20 0.63 -4.76 -5.94
N THR A 21 0.23 -4.98 -4.69
CA THR A 21 -0.98 -4.36 -4.12
C THR A 21 -0.85 -2.86 -3.95
N GLY A 22 0.36 -2.32 -3.74
CA GLY A 22 0.60 -0.88 -3.75
C GLY A 22 0.32 -0.25 -5.13
N SER A 23 0.71 -0.92 -6.21
CA SER A 23 0.39 -0.45 -7.56
C SER A 23 -1.10 -0.56 -7.88
N GLN A 24 -1.76 -1.63 -7.41
CA GLN A 24 -3.20 -1.79 -7.56
C GLN A 24 -3.94 -0.66 -6.83
N GLU A 25 -3.63 -0.41 -5.56
CA GLU A 25 -4.24 0.65 -4.74
C GLU A 25 -4.04 2.02 -5.38
N LEU A 26 -2.81 2.36 -5.77
CA LEU A 26 -2.51 3.61 -6.44
C LEU A 26 -3.32 3.79 -7.72
N SER A 27 -3.44 2.73 -8.54
CA SER A 27 -4.20 2.77 -9.79
C SER A 27 -5.71 2.98 -9.58
N VAL A 28 -6.31 2.33 -8.57
CA VAL A 28 -7.75 2.48 -8.30
C VAL A 28 -8.06 3.80 -7.62
N ARG A 29 -7.15 4.34 -6.79
CA ARG A 29 -7.27 5.70 -6.22
C ARG A 29 -7.15 6.78 -7.28
N ILE A 30 -6.23 6.63 -8.24
CA ILE A 30 -6.16 7.54 -9.39
C ILE A 30 -7.48 7.52 -10.17
N HIS A 31 -8.05 6.34 -10.40
CA HIS A 31 -9.36 6.22 -11.06
C HIS A 31 -10.48 6.88 -10.24
N GLU A 32 -10.53 6.62 -8.93
CA GLU A 32 -11.53 7.16 -8.01
C GLU A 32 -11.49 8.69 -7.97
N PHE A 33 -10.30 9.28 -7.91
CA PHE A 33 -10.10 10.73 -7.94
C PHE A 33 -10.29 11.35 -9.35
N GLY A 34 -10.79 10.59 -10.32
CA GLY A 34 -11.14 11.12 -11.65
C GLY A 34 -9.98 11.15 -12.64
N GLY A 35 -8.76 10.78 -12.25
CA GLY A 35 -7.61 10.63 -13.14
C GLY A 35 -7.65 9.32 -13.95
N GLY A 36 -6.58 9.04 -14.69
CA GLY A 36 -6.47 7.80 -15.46
C GLY A 36 -5.03 7.39 -15.69
N VAL A 37 -4.84 6.08 -15.88
CA VAL A 37 -3.53 5.45 -16.01
C VAL A 37 -3.16 5.28 -17.49
N SER A 38 -1.97 5.73 -17.87
CA SER A 38 -1.37 5.50 -19.19
C SER A 38 -0.75 4.11 -19.26
N GLN A 39 0.09 3.77 -18.29
CA GLN A 39 0.75 2.47 -18.16
C GLN A 39 1.02 2.18 -16.68
N LEU A 40 1.09 0.91 -16.32
CA LEU A 40 1.53 0.45 -15.00
C LEU A 40 2.60 -0.62 -15.20
N ILE A 41 3.82 -0.33 -14.74
CA ILE A 41 4.97 -1.20 -14.89
C ILE A 41 5.36 -1.72 -13.51
N GLY A 42 5.14 -3.03 -13.29
CA GLY A 42 5.63 -3.73 -12.11
C GLY A 42 7.09 -4.13 -12.27
N THR A 43 7.95 -3.75 -11.31
CA THR A 43 9.40 -4.03 -11.36
C THR A 43 9.81 -5.22 -10.50
N GLY A 44 8.90 -5.69 -9.64
CA GLY A 44 9.12 -6.79 -8.70
C GLY A 44 9.58 -6.30 -7.33
N GLY A 45 9.10 -6.95 -6.26
CA GLY A 45 9.26 -6.46 -4.88
C GLY A 45 10.71 -6.37 -4.36
N ARG A 46 11.67 -7.01 -5.04
CA ARG A 46 13.09 -7.00 -4.65
C ARG A 46 13.93 -5.98 -5.42
N ASP A 47 13.35 -5.32 -6.43
CA ASP A 47 14.10 -4.47 -7.36
C ASP A 47 14.88 -3.36 -6.63
N LEU A 48 14.28 -2.78 -5.59
CA LEU A 48 14.91 -1.70 -4.81
C LEU A 48 15.81 -2.18 -3.65
N SER A 49 16.16 -3.46 -3.61
CA SER A 49 17.19 -3.98 -2.69
C SER A 49 18.60 -3.58 -3.14
N GLU A 50 19.58 -3.54 -2.22
CA GLU A 50 20.98 -3.26 -2.59
C GLU A 50 21.53 -4.27 -3.60
N LYS A 51 21.09 -5.54 -3.51
CA LYS A 51 21.53 -6.62 -4.37
C LYS A 51 21.12 -6.42 -5.84
N ILE A 52 19.92 -5.88 -6.09
CA ILE A 52 19.42 -5.66 -7.45
C ILE A 52 19.76 -4.25 -7.93
N GLY A 53 19.62 -3.24 -7.07
CA GLY A 53 20.06 -1.87 -7.35
C GLY A 53 19.06 -1.01 -8.11
N GLY A 54 17.79 -1.41 -8.19
CA GLY A 54 16.70 -0.64 -8.80
C GLY A 54 16.73 -0.61 -10.33
N LEU A 55 17.32 -1.62 -10.96
CA LEU A 55 17.53 -1.66 -12.41
C LEU A 55 16.22 -1.45 -13.17
N MET A 56 15.17 -2.21 -12.81
CA MET A 56 13.90 -2.15 -13.54
C MET A 56 13.13 -0.87 -13.24
N MET A 57 13.20 -0.34 -12.01
CA MET A 57 12.64 0.97 -11.66
C MET A 57 13.26 2.08 -12.50
N LEU A 58 14.59 2.13 -12.61
CA LEU A 58 15.30 3.14 -13.38
C LEU A 58 14.96 3.07 -14.88
N ASP A 59 14.91 1.86 -15.44
CA ASP A 59 14.54 1.63 -16.83
C ASP A 59 13.07 2.00 -17.09
N ALA A 60 12.16 1.60 -16.21
CA ALA A 60 10.73 1.90 -16.33
C ALA A 60 10.43 3.40 -16.24
N ILE A 61 11.15 4.16 -15.40
CA ILE A 61 11.09 5.63 -15.41
C ILE A 61 11.48 6.16 -16.80
N GLY A 62 12.55 5.63 -17.40
CA GLY A 62 12.96 5.98 -18.76
C GLY A 62 11.92 5.64 -19.82
N MET A 63 11.26 4.49 -19.71
CA MET A 63 10.19 4.08 -20.63
C MET A 63 9.00 5.05 -20.56
N LEU A 64 8.52 5.34 -19.35
CA LEU A 64 7.39 6.26 -19.15
C LEU A 64 7.74 7.71 -19.48
N GLU A 65 8.98 8.13 -19.25
CA GLU A 65 9.45 9.46 -19.65
C GLU A 65 9.42 9.64 -21.18
N ASN A 66 9.68 8.57 -21.94
CA ASN A 66 9.66 8.61 -23.41
C ASN A 66 8.29 8.23 -24.02
N ASP A 67 7.33 7.76 -23.23
CA ASP A 67 5.98 7.48 -23.68
C ASP A 67 5.18 8.78 -23.89
N PRO A 68 4.72 9.10 -25.12
CA PRO A 68 3.96 10.32 -25.38
C PRO A 68 2.57 10.35 -24.71
N GLN A 69 2.03 9.20 -24.27
CA GLN A 69 0.76 9.16 -23.55
C GLN A 69 0.91 9.43 -22.05
N THR A 70 2.12 9.34 -21.51
CA THR A 70 2.39 9.62 -20.10
C THR A 70 2.81 11.07 -19.93
N GLU A 71 2.17 11.81 -19.03
CA GLU A 71 2.52 13.19 -18.70
C GLU A 71 2.99 13.32 -17.24
N ILE A 72 2.54 12.44 -16.34
CA ILE A 72 2.92 12.37 -14.93
C ILE A 72 3.38 10.95 -14.60
N ILE A 73 4.41 10.79 -13.78
CA ILE A 73 4.89 9.48 -13.32
C ILE A 73 4.67 9.36 -11.81
N ALA A 74 4.12 8.24 -11.35
CA ALA A 74 4.01 7.91 -9.93
C ALA A 74 4.84 6.66 -9.62
N LEU A 75 5.73 6.77 -8.63
CA LEU A 75 6.58 5.67 -8.14
C LEU A 75 6.00 5.15 -6.83
N ILE A 76 5.89 3.83 -6.70
CA ILE A 76 5.41 3.19 -5.46
C ILE A 76 6.29 2.01 -5.07
N SER A 77 6.74 1.99 -3.82
CA SER A 77 7.43 0.83 -3.25
C SER A 77 7.31 0.77 -1.73
N LYS A 78 7.55 -0.43 -1.19
CA LYS A 78 8.01 -0.61 0.20
C LYS A 78 9.35 0.14 0.43
N PRO A 79 9.83 0.32 1.68
CA PRO A 79 11.03 1.12 1.92
C PRO A 79 12.23 0.57 1.12
N PRO A 80 12.83 1.37 0.21
CA PRO A 80 14.00 0.96 -0.56
C PRO A 80 15.26 0.91 0.31
N ALA A 81 16.29 0.21 -0.17
CA ALA A 81 17.60 0.36 0.44
C ALA A 81 18.13 1.80 0.26
N PRO A 82 18.75 2.43 1.28
CA PRO A 82 19.12 3.85 1.23
C PRO A 82 19.97 4.24 0.02
N ALA A 83 20.92 3.39 -0.38
CA ALA A 83 21.75 3.64 -1.55
C ALA A 83 20.94 3.61 -2.86
N VAL A 84 19.94 2.75 -2.95
CA VAL A 84 19.07 2.62 -4.14
C VAL A 84 18.04 3.76 -4.17
N ALA A 85 17.50 4.13 -3.01
CA ALA A 85 16.62 5.28 -2.86
C ALA A 85 17.25 6.54 -3.45
N ARG A 86 18.52 6.84 -3.09
CA ARG A 86 19.27 7.98 -3.65
C ARG A 86 19.34 7.94 -5.17
N LYS A 87 19.70 6.79 -5.75
CA LYS A 87 19.77 6.62 -7.21
C LYS A 87 18.44 6.86 -7.90
N VAL A 88 17.34 6.30 -7.37
CA VAL A 88 16.00 6.47 -7.93
C VAL A 88 15.55 7.93 -7.83
N LEU A 89 15.81 8.59 -6.70
CA LEU A 89 15.48 10.01 -6.52
C LEU A 89 16.30 10.92 -7.44
N GLU A 90 17.60 10.67 -7.62
CA GLU A 90 18.43 11.37 -8.61
C GLU A 90 17.86 11.22 -10.02
N ARG A 91 17.44 10.01 -10.39
CA ARG A 91 16.81 9.73 -11.69
C ARG A 91 15.45 10.42 -11.85
N ALA A 92 14.64 10.46 -10.79
CA ALA A 92 13.35 11.14 -10.77
C ALA A 92 13.52 12.66 -10.90
N ARG A 93 14.50 13.26 -10.22
CA ARG A 93 14.85 14.69 -10.38
C ARG A 93 15.29 15.04 -11.80
N ALA A 94 16.00 14.14 -12.46
CA ALA A 94 16.43 14.32 -13.85
C ALA A 94 15.32 14.06 -14.89
N CYS A 95 14.12 13.65 -14.47
CA CYS A 95 13.01 13.38 -15.37
C CYS A 95 12.39 14.68 -15.91
N ARG A 96 12.09 14.71 -17.21
CA ARG A 96 11.41 15.85 -17.85
C ARG A 96 9.93 15.97 -17.50
N LYS A 97 9.34 14.94 -16.90
CA LYS A 97 7.94 14.88 -16.51
C LYS A 97 7.82 14.97 -14.99
N PRO A 98 6.75 15.59 -14.45
CA PRO A 98 6.49 15.56 -13.02
C PRO A 98 6.46 14.13 -12.47
N VAL A 99 7.13 13.91 -11.34
CA VAL A 99 7.20 12.62 -10.67
C VAL A 99 6.62 12.74 -9.25
N VAL A 100 5.77 11.79 -8.86
CA VAL A 100 5.31 11.61 -7.47
C VAL A 100 5.96 10.36 -6.90
N VAL A 101 6.63 10.46 -5.76
CA VAL A 101 7.33 9.35 -5.12
C VAL A 101 6.61 8.95 -3.85
N CYS A 102 6.20 7.68 -3.79
CA CYS A 102 5.67 7.05 -2.59
C CYS A 102 6.57 5.88 -2.20
N PHE A 103 7.56 6.17 -1.36
CA PHE A 103 8.31 5.15 -0.65
C PHE A 103 7.69 5.02 0.72
N LEU A 104 7.03 3.90 0.98
CA LEU A 104 6.35 3.68 2.24
C LEU A 104 7.40 3.53 3.33
N ASP A 105 7.66 4.60 4.07
CA ASP A 105 8.60 4.61 5.18
C ASP A 105 7.96 5.24 6.43
N ARG A 106 8.67 5.10 7.55
CA ARG A 106 8.29 5.67 8.84
C ARG A 106 8.88 7.06 9.07
N GLY A 107 9.67 7.57 8.13
CA GLY A 107 10.40 8.82 8.26
C GLY A 107 9.50 10.03 8.06
N GLU A 108 10.09 11.20 8.27
CA GLU A 108 9.49 12.44 7.76
C GLU A 108 9.51 12.40 6.24
N THR A 109 8.36 12.64 5.64
CA THR A 109 8.25 12.77 4.19
C THR A 109 9.06 14.00 3.75
N PRO A 110 9.96 13.87 2.76
CA PRO A 110 10.72 15.00 2.26
C PRO A 110 9.79 16.11 1.74
N VAL A 111 10.29 17.34 1.78
CA VAL A 111 9.57 18.49 1.20
C VAL A 111 9.53 18.35 -0.32
N ASP A 112 8.39 18.70 -0.92
CA ASP A 112 8.22 18.71 -2.37
C ASP A 112 9.26 19.63 -3.04
N GLU A 113 9.78 19.18 -4.18
CA GLU A 113 10.75 19.88 -5.01
C GLU A 113 10.12 20.21 -6.38
N GLN A 114 10.78 21.08 -7.16
CA GLN A 114 10.32 21.37 -8.52
C GLN A 114 10.37 20.10 -9.38
N GLY A 115 9.21 19.66 -9.86
CA GLY A 115 9.07 18.46 -10.69
C GLY A 115 9.09 17.14 -9.93
N LEU A 116 9.27 17.16 -8.60
CA LEU A 116 9.32 15.96 -7.77
C LEU A 116 8.51 16.16 -6.49
N GLN A 117 7.43 15.41 -6.33
CA GLN A 117 6.60 15.43 -5.13
C GLN A 117 6.74 14.14 -4.33
N PHE A 118 6.63 14.23 -3.02
CA PHE A 118 6.75 13.09 -2.11
C PHE A 118 5.41 12.82 -1.43
N ALA A 119 5.05 11.55 -1.30
CA ALA A 119 3.81 11.14 -0.65
C ALA A 119 4.09 10.07 0.39
N ARG A 120 3.42 10.17 1.54
CA ARG A 120 3.62 9.27 2.67
C ARG A 120 2.87 7.95 2.53
N GLY A 121 1.80 7.96 1.74
CA GLY A 121 0.97 6.79 1.47
C GLY A 121 0.34 6.84 0.09
N THR A 122 -0.22 5.71 -0.32
CA THR A 122 -0.81 5.49 -1.64
C THR A 122 -1.93 6.47 -1.97
N LYS A 123 -2.81 6.79 -1.00
CA LYS A 123 -3.89 7.79 -1.18
C LYS A 123 -3.35 9.18 -1.49
N GLU A 124 -2.34 9.63 -0.74
CA GLU A 124 -1.70 10.93 -0.98
C GLU A 124 -0.98 10.96 -2.33
N ALA A 125 -0.29 9.87 -2.69
CA ALA A 125 0.40 9.75 -3.96
C ALA A 125 -0.57 9.86 -5.14
N ALA A 126 -1.72 9.18 -5.05
CA ALA A 126 -2.78 9.25 -6.04
C ALA A 126 -3.34 10.68 -6.16
N LEU A 127 -3.63 11.32 -5.02
CA LEU A 127 -4.13 12.69 -4.97
C LEU A 127 -3.17 13.66 -5.67
N LYS A 128 -1.89 13.61 -5.31
CA LYS A 128 -0.84 14.45 -5.91
C LYS A 128 -0.73 14.22 -7.43
N ALA A 129 -0.70 12.97 -7.87
CA ALA A 129 -0.61 12.63 -9.29
C ALA A 129 -1.83 13.14 -10.09
N VAL A 130 -3.03 13.03 -9.53
CA VAL A 130 -4.28 13.49 -10.14
C VAL A 130 -4.41 15.01 -10.17
N MET A 131 -3.93 15.70 -9.13
CA MET A 131 -3.85 17.16 -9.14
C MET A 131 -2.87 17.66 -10.21
N LEU A 132 -1.73 16.98 -10.38
CA LEU A 132 -0.78 17.27 -11.46
C LEU A 132 -1.37 17.02 -12.87
N SER A 133 -2.35 16.14 -13.02
CA SER A 133 -3.07 15.95 -14.28
C SER A 133 -4.15 17.02 -14.54
N GLY A 134 -4.27 18.04 -13.68
CA GLY A 134 -5.20 19.15 -13.83
C GLY A 134 -6.57 18.98 -13.17
N VAL A 135 -6.80 17.87 -12.44
CA VAL A 135 -8.04 17.72 -11.65
C VAL A 135 -7.95 18.61 -10.42
N LYS A 136 -8.93 19.49 -10.24
CA LYS A 136 -8.97 20.39 -9.09
C LYS A 136 -9.38 19.64 -7.82
N GLN A 137 -8.70 19.94 -6.71
CA GLN A 137 -8.96 19.34 -5.40
C GLN A 137 -10.41 19.53 -4.92
N GLU A 138 -11.05 20.64 -5.25
CA GLU A 138 -12.46 20.92 -4.92
C GLU A 138 -13.47 19.93 -5.52
N ASN A 139 -13.06 19.19 -6.56
CA ASN A 139 -13.90 18.19 -7.24
C ASN A 139 -13.65 16.77 -6.72
N LEU A 140 -12.76 16.59 -5.74
CA LEU A 140 -12.37 15.28 -5.26
C LEU A 140 -13.22 14.88 -4.06
N ASP A 141 -13.82 13.69 -4.13
CA ASP A 141 -14.35 13.04 -2.94
C ASP A 141 -13.20 12.42 -2.15
N LEU A 142 -12.81 13.08 -1.06
CA LEU A 142 -11.73 12.62 -0.20
C LEU A 142 -12.21 11.60 0.85
N HIS A 143 -13.48 11.17 0.81
CA HIS A 143 -14.10 10.24 1.76
C HIS A 143 -13.91 10.70 3.19
N THR A 144 -14.59 11.78 3.56
CA THR A 144 -14.53 12.29 4.93
C THR A 144 -14.99 11.23 5.93
N LEU A 145 -14.31 11.16 7.07
CA LEU A 145 -14.62 10.17 8.09
C LEU A 145 -16.02 10.39 8.67
N ASN A 146 -16.78 9.30 8.81
CA ASN A 146 -18.07 9.33 9.49
C ASN A 146 -17.88 9.43 11.00
N GLN A 147 -17.68 10.65 11.50
CA GLN A 147 -17.44 10.93 12.92
C GLN A 147 -18.56 10.40 13.84
N PRO A 148 -19.86 10.56 13.51
CA PRO A 148 -20.93 9.96 14.30
C PRO A 148 -20.82 8.45 14.44
N LEU A 149 -20.58 7.72 13.34
CA LEU A 149 -20.41 6.27 13.38
C LEU A 149 -19.18 5.86 14.20
N ILE A 150 -18.07 6.57 14.05
CA ILE A 150 -16.86 6.32 14.85
C ILE A 150 -17.15 6.50 16.34
N ALA A 151 -17.87 7.55 16.72
CA ALA A 151 -18.24 7.80 18.12
C ALA A 151 -19.15 6.70 18.68
N ASP A 152 -20.16 6.28 17.90
CA ASP A 152 -21.09 5.20 18.28
C ASP A 152 -20.37 3.85 18.44
N VAL A 153 -19.53 3.47 17.47
CA VAL A 153 -18.72 2.23 17.57
C VAL A 153 -17.79 2.27 18.78
N ARG A 154 -17.12 3.40 19.04
CA ARG A 154 -16.24 3.55 20.22
C ARG A 154 -16.99 3.43 21.53
N ALA A 155 -18.24 3.93 21.62
CA ALA A 155 -19.05 3.87 22.82
C ALA A 155 -19.49 2.43 23.19
N ARG A 156 -19.45 1.51 22.22
CA ARG A 156 -19.82 0.09 22.42
C ARG A 156 -18.65 -0.78 22.90
N LEU A 157 -17.42 -0.28 22.81
CA LEU A 157 -16.22 -1.02 23.22
C LEU A 157 -16.20 -1.21 24.74
N GLN A 158 -15.86 -2.42 25.16
CA GLN A 158 -15.63 -2.75 26.57
C GLN A 158 -14.22 -2.34 27.00
N PRO A 159 -13.96 -2.06 28.30
CA PRO A 159 -12.65 -1.62 28.78
C PRO A 159 -11.48 -2.57 28.46
N GLN A 160 -11.75 -3.87 28.33
CA GLN A 160 -10.76 -4.88 27.95
C GLN A 160 -10.42 -4.87 26.45
N GLN A 161 -11.32 -4.37 25.60
CA GLN A 161 -11.13 -4.30 24.15
C GLN A 161 -10.21 -3.13 23.81
N LYS A 162 -8.92 -3.42 23.66
CA LYS A 162 -7.86 -2.39 23.52
C LYS A 162 -7.14 -2.46 22.19
N TYR A 163 -7.10 -3.64 21.58
CA TYR A 163 -6.13 -3.89 20.53
C TYR A 163 -6.73 -3.92 19.12
N ILE A 164 -5.88 -3.58 18.16
CA ILE A 164 -6.19 -3.61 16.74
C ILE A 164 -5.57 -4.88 16.15
N ARG A 165 -6.33 -5.60 15.34
CA ARG A 165 -5.88 -6.77 14.58
C ARG A 165 -6.01 -6.48 13.08
N GLY A 166 -4.89 -6.33 12.40
CA GLY A 166 -4.84 -6.19 10.95
C GLY A 166 -4.65 -7.54 10.27
N LEU A 167 -5.55 -7.93 9.38
CA LEU A 167 -5.48 -9.17 8.61
C LEU A 167 -5.46 -8.83 7.11
N PHE A 168 -4.27 -8.70 6.55
CA PHE A 168 -4.06 -8.19 5.20
C PHE A 168 -3.66 -9.30 4.22
N CYS A 169 -4.18 -9.24 2.99
CA CYS A 169 -3.65 -10.02 1.87
C CYS A 169 -2.68 -9.22 0.99
N GLY A 170 -2.69 -7.88 1.11
CA GLY A 170 -1.77 -6.98 0.44
C GLY A 170 -0.72 -6.39 1.37
N GLY A 171 0.54 -6.80 1.19
CA GLY A 171 1.63 -6.34 2.05
C GLY A 171 1.85 -4.83 2.11
N THR A 172 1.67 -4.10 1.01
CA THR A 172 1.75 -2.62 1.06
C THR A 172 0.64 -2.00 1.89
N LEU A 173 -0.58 -2.52 1.80
CA LEU A 173 -1.71 -2.04 2.60
C LEU A 173 -1.52 -2.35 4.09
N CYS A 174 -0.90 -3.51 4.38
CA CYS A 174 -0.46 -3.87 5.72
C CYS A 174 0.57 -2.88 6.26
N ASP A 175 1.64 -2.60 5.49
CA ASP A 175 2.68 -1.64 5.87
C ASP A 175 2.11 -0.24 6.14
N GLU A 176 1.30 0.29 5.21
CA GLU A 176 0.70 1.63 5.34
C GLU A 176 -0.20 1.74 6.58
N THR A 177 -1.04 0.74 6.82
CA THR A 177 -1.92 0.73 8.01
C THR A 177 -1.11 0.58 9.30
N MET A 178 -0.14 -0.33 9.32
CA MET A 178 0.73 -0.55 10.47
C MET A 178 1.47 0.74 10.84
N PHE A 179 2.09 1.42 9.86
CA PHE A 179 2.81 2.67 10.10
C PHE A 179 1.91 3.77 10.63
N ALA A 180 0.68 3.90 10.13
CA ALA A 180 -0.29 4.86 10.65
C ALA A 180 -0.65 4.60 12.13
N VAL A 181 -0.73 3.33 12.56
CA VAL A 181 -0.97 2.98 13.97
C VAL A 181 0.27 3.24 14.83
N MET A 182 1.46 3.00 14.30
CA MET A 182 2.73 3.22 15.02
C MET A 182 2.99 4.69 15.38
N GLU A 183 2.36 5.64 14.68
CA GLU A 183 2.43 7.07 15.05
C GLU A 183 1.85 7.36 16.44
N LYS A 184 0.91 6.52 16.91
CA LYS A 184 0.18 6.73 18.16
C LYS A 184 0.46 5.65 19.21
N HIS A 185 1.04 4.52 18.80
CA HIS A 185 1.24 3.35 19.65
C HIS A 185 2.65 2.78 19.45
N GLY A 186 3.38 2.57 20.55
CA GLY A 186 4.69 1.90 20.51
C GLY A 186 4.61 0.36 20.41
N ASP A 187 3.49 -0.21 20.84
CA ASP A 187 3.29 -1.64 21.01
C ASP A 187 2.63 -2.29 19.78
N VAL A 188 3.27 -2.17 18.61
CA VAL A 188 2.73 -2.67 17.33
C VAL A 188 3.61 -3.79 16.77
N TYR A 189 3.02 -4.98 16.65
CA TYR A 189 3.69 -6.21 16.24
C TYR A 189 3.24 -6.66 14.84
N SER A 190 4.12 -7.36 14.13
CA SER A 190 3.82 -7.90 12.79
C SER A 190 4.79 -9.03 12.41
N ASN A 191 4.42 -9.86 11.44
CA ASN A 191 5.37 -10.74 10.75
C ASN A 191 6.34 -9.92 9.86
N ILE A 192 5.88 -8.78 9.33
CA ILE A 192 6.68 -7.91 8.46
C ILE A 192 7.25 -6.67 9.18
N GLN A 193 7.29 -6.65 10.51
CA GLN A 193 7.82 -5.51 11.28
C GLN A 193 9.30 -5.24 10.90
N PRO A 194 9.66 -4.01 10.47
CA PRO A 194 11.05 -3.63 10.20
C PRO A 194 12.01 -3.77 11.41
N ASP A 195 11.54 -3.45 12.60
CA ASP A 195 12.22 -3.59 13.88
C ASP A 195 12.06 -5.01 14.44
N PRO A 196 13.17 -5.78 14.58
CA PRO A 196 13.13 -7.14 15.09
C PRO A 196 12.54 -7.29 16.49
N GLU A 197 12.58 -6.27 17.34
CA GLU A 197 12.04 -6.34 18.71
C GLU A 197 10.53 -6.55 18.73
N PHE A 198 9.85 -6.03 17.71
CA PHE A 198 8.40 -6.09 17.55
C PHE A 198 7.96 -7.10 16.49
N ARG A 199 8.87 -7.92 15.96
CA ARG A 199 8.47 -9.06 15.14
C ARG A 199 7.79 -10.11 16.01
N LEU A 200 6.74 -10.72 15.47
CA LEU A 200 6.08 -11.85 16.13
C LEU A 200 7.04 -13.03 16.23
N LYS A 201 7.20 -13.56 17.45
CA LYS A 201 7.97 -14.80 17.68
C LYS A 201 7.22 -16.04 17.21
N ASP A 202 5.88 -15.99 17.28
CA ASP A 202 4.98 -16.98 16.74
C ASP A 202 3.92 -16.26 15.89
N ILE A 203 4.00 -16.42 14.58
CA ILE A 203 3.08 -15.78 13.62
C ILE A 203 1.63 -16.26 13.77
N ASN A 204 1.41 -17.40 14.43
CA ASN A 204 0.08 -17.94 14.70
C ASN A 204 -0.59 -17.29 15.92
N ARG A 205 0.12 -16.43 16.65
CA ARG A 205 -0.41 -15.80 17.86
C ARG A 205 -0.25 -14.27 17.82
N SER A 206 -1.36 -13.56 17.81
CA SER A 206 -1.37 -12.11 17.96
C SER A 206 -1.09 -11.69 19.40
N ILE A 207 -0.42 -10.56 19.56
CA ILE A 207 -0.16 -9.90 20.84
C ILE A 207 -0.30 -8.38 20.68
N LYS A 208 -0.92 -7.71 21.66
CA LYS A 208 -1.14 -6.25 21.65
C LYS A 208 -1.66 -5.77 20.29
N HIS A 209 -1.24 -4.65 19.70
CA HIS A 209 -1.63 -4.37 18.31
C HIS A 209 -0.86 -5.31 17.37
N THR A 210 -1.54 -6.05 16.49
CA THR A 210 -0.90 -7.00 15.57
C THR A 210 -1.39 -6.78 14.14
N PHE A 211 -0.49 -6.71 13.18
CA PHE A 211 -0.78 -6.57 11.75
C PHE A 211 -0.10 -7.71 10.99
N LEU A 212 -0.89 -8.52 10.28
CA LEU A 212 -0.41 -9.69 9.55
C LEU A 212 -0.54 -9.46 8.05
N ASP A 213 0.58 -9.61 7.35
CA ASP A 213 0.59 -9.76 5.90
C ASP A 213 0.58 -11.26 5.55
N PHE A 214 -0.60 -11.76 5.19
CA PHE A 214 -0.78 -13.15 4.77
C PHE A 214 -0.17 -13.42 3.39
N GLY A 215 0.20 -12.38 2.63
CA GLY A 215 0.87 -12.51 1.34
C GLY A 215 2.37 -12.79 1.49
N ASP A 216 2.92 -12.65 2.70
CA ASP A 216 4.32 -12.91 3.00
C ASP A 216 4.67 -14.42 2.90
N ASP A 217 5.94 -14.71 2.67
CA ASP A 217 6.47 -16.08 2.52
C ASP A 217 6.16 -16.95 3.75
N ASP A 218 6.09 -16.34 4.94
CA ASP A 218 5.72 -17.00 6.20
C ASP A 218 4.35 -17.70 6.14
N PHE A 219 3.40 -17.18 5.35
CA PHE A 219 2.03 -17.69 5.23
C PHE A 219 1.73 -18.39 3.89
N THR A 220 2.57 -18.17 2.88
CA THR A 220 2.34 -18.65 1.51
C THR A 220 3.24 -19.83 1.11
N ASN A 221 4.18 -20.25 1.96
CA ASN A 221 4.98 -21.44 1.69
C ASN A 221 4.10 -22.71 1.59
N GLY A 222 4.03 -23.30 0.40
CA GLY A 222 3.22 -24.49 0.12
C GLY A 222 1.70 -24.24 0.08
N LYS A 223 1.26 -22.98 0.05
CA LYS A 223 -0.16 -22.59 0.01
C LYS A 223 -0.41 -21.51 -1.05
N PRO A 224 -1.62 -21.41 -1.62
CA PRO A 224 -1.95 -20.31 -2.50
C PRO A 224 -1.88 -18.95 -1.78
N HIS A 225 -1.58 -17.89 -2.54
CA HIS A 225 -1.60 -16.52 -2.02
C HIS A 225 -3.00 -16.15 -1.51
N PRO A 226 -3.15 -15.39 -0.40
CA PRO A 226 -4.45 -15.05 0.20
C PRO A 226 -5.40 -14.24 -0.69
N MET A 227 -4.88 -13.58 -1.72
CA MET A 227 -5.72 -12.95 -2.75
C MET A 227 -6.45 -13.95 -3.64
N ILE A 228 -5.95 -15.18 -3.74
CA ILE A 228 -6.55 -16.29 -4.51
C ILE A 228 -7.35 -17.20 -3.58
N ASP A 229 -6.83 -17.50 -2.39
CA ASP A 229 -7.47 -18.38 -1.42
C ASP A 229 -7.52 -17.72 -0.03
N PRO A 230 -8.68 -17.21 0.41
CA PRO A 230 -8.79 -16.48 1.68
C PRO A 230 -8.88 -17.41 2.91
N THR A 231 -8.80 -18.75 2.77
CA THR A 231 -9.10 -19.72 3.84
C THR A 231 -8.31 -19.48 5.13
N ASN A 232 -7.00 -19.22 5.03
CA ASN A 232 -6.16 -18.96 6.21
C ASN A 232 -6.58 -17.66 6.91
N ARG A 233 -6.92 -16.63 6.13
CA ARG A 233 -7.33 -15.32 6.63
C ARG A 233 -8.70 -15.38 7.31
N ILE A 234 -9.63 -16.15 6.76
CA ILE A 234 -10.96 -16.39 7.35
C ILE A 234 -10.83 -17.15 8.68
N SER A 235 -9.99 -18.19 8.72
CA SER A 235 -9.73 -18.92 9.96
C SER A 235 -9.19 -17.98 11.05
N ARG A 236 -8.21 -17.14 10.72
CA ARG A 236 -7.66 -16.17 11.67
C ARG A 236 -8.67 -15.10 12.07
N LEU A 237 -9.54 -14.64 11.17
CA LEU A 237 -10.62 -13.70 11.52
C LEU A 237 -11.51 -14.25 12.64
N ILE A 238 -11.89 -15.52 12.57
CA ILE A 238 -12.73 -16.17 13.59
C ILE A 238 -11.99 -16.27 14.92
N GLU A 239 -10.70 -16.57 14.90
CA GLU A 239 -9.86 -16.61 16.10
C GLU A 239 -9.75 -15.23 16.77
N GLU A 240 -9.41 -14.20 16.00
CA GLU A 240 -9.28 -12.82 16.52
C GLU A 240 -10.62 -12.27 17.01
N ALA A 241 -11.73 -12.60 16.35
CA ALA A 241 -13.07 -12.17 16.78
C ALA A 241 -13.50 -12.79 18.12
N ARG A 242 -12.85 -13.89 18.56
CA ARG A 242 -13.11 -14.53 19.86
C ARG A 242 -12.22 -14.00 20.97
N ASP A 243 -11.15 -13.26 20.66
CA ASP A 243 -10.26 -12.67 21.65
C ASP A 243 -10.94 -11.46 22.33
N PRO A 244 -11.22 -11.50 23.65
CA PRO A 244 -11.92 -10.43 24.34
C PRO A 244 -11.12 -9.13 24.43
N GLU A 245 -9.81 -9.14 24.14
CA GLU A 245 -8.97 -7.94 24.11
C GLU A 245 -9.03 -7.19 22.78
N VAL A 246 -9.66 -7.76 21.75
CA VAL A 246 -9.75 -7.16 20.41
C VAL A 246 -10.83 -6.10 20.37
N ALA A 247 -10.42 -4.88 20.04
CA ALA A 247 -11.31 -3.74 19.83
C ALA A 247 -11.75 -3.61 18.38
N VAL A 248 -10.81 -3.78 17.45
CA VAL A 248 -11.03 -3.55 16.02
C VAL A 248 -10.27 -4.61 15.23
N ILE A 249 -10.94 -5.19 14.23
CA ILE A 249 -10.31 -5.99 13.20
C ILE A 249 -10.35 -5.19 11.90
N VAL A 250 -9.19 -4.99 11.28
CA VAL A 250 -9.01 -4.27 10.01
C VAL A 250 -8.63 -5.29 8.95
N MET A 251 -9.27 -5.23 7.80
CA MET A 251 -9.03 -6.13 6.67
C MET A 251 -9.02 -5.35 5.36
N ASP A 252 -8.24 -5.83 4.40
CA ASP A 252 -8.29 -5.40 3.02
C ASP A 252 -9.06 -6.40 2.14
N PHE A 253 -9.66 -5.88 1.07
CA PHE A 253 -10.34 -6.70 0.06
C PHE A 253 -9.80 -6.31 -1.30
N VAL A 254 -8.77 -7.04 -1.76
CA VAL A 254 -8.13 -6.77 -3.04
C VAL A 254 -8.89 -7.48 -4.16
N LEU A 255 -9.68 -6.71 -4.89
CA LEU A 255 -10.44 -7.16 -6.05
C LEU A 255 -9.62 -7.05 -7.35
N GLY A 256 -10.28 -7.37 -8.47
CA GLY A 256 -9.73 -7.24 -9.80
C GLY A 256 -9.40 -8.60 -10.43
N PHE A 257 -8.84 -8.54 -11.65
CA PHE A 257 -8.42 -9.72 -12.38
C PHE A 257 -7.38 -10.51 -11.57
N GLY A 258 -7.53 -11.83 -11.53
CA GLY A 258 -6.61 -12.75 -10.86
C GLY A 258 -6.89 -12.97 -9.37
N SER A 259 -7.66 -12.10 -8.71
CA SER A 259 -8.11 -12.29 -7.33
C SER A 259 -9.27 -13.31 -7.24
N HIS A 260 -9.55 -13.78 -6.03
CA HIS A 260 -10.72 -14.60 -5.70
C HIS A 260 -12.01 -13.89 -6.13
N GLU A 261 -12.97 -14.63 -6.69
CA GLU A 261 -14.20 -14.07 -7.26
C GLU A 261 -15.11 -13.42 -6.21
N ASP A 262 -15.09 -13.96 -5.00
CA ASP A 262 -15.84 -13.44 -3.85
C ASP A 262 -14.99 -13.48 -2.56
N PRO A 263 -14.09 -12.50 -2.34
CA PRO A 263 -13.19 -12.51 -1.19
C PRO A 263 -13.88 -12.09 0.12
N VAL A 264 -15.17 -11.71 0.06
CA VAL A 264 -15.98 -11.33 1.22
C VAL A 264 -16.85 -12.49 1.70
N GLY A 265 -17.25 -13.40 0.79
CA GLY A 265 -18.09 -14.56 1.08
C GLY A 265 -19.59 -14.22 1.11
N SER A 266 -20.05 -13.38 0.18
CA SER A 266 -21.41 -12.81 0.11
C SER A 266 -22.42 -13.69 -0.61
#